data_AF-A0A0W1F0D3-F1
#
_entry.id   AF-A0A0W1F0D3-F1
#
_cell.length_a   1.000
_cell.length_b   1.000
_cell.length_c   1.000
_cell.angle_alpha   90.00
_cell.angle_beta   90.00
_cell.angle_gamma   90.00
#
_symmetry.space_group_name_H-M   'P 1'
#
loop_
_entity.id
_entity.type
_entity.pdbx_description
1 polymer ?
#
loop_
_entity_poly.entity_id
_entity_poly.type
_entity_poly.pdbx_seq_one_letter_code
_entity_poly.pdbx_strand_id
1 'polypeptide(L)'
;MTRILADLPDDDIKWLDQLAAEQGKSRASVLREAVAAYRAETPKDWLDVGFGAWKDRTDIGDAVEWQRRERASWTRPWDADYAEVRAEFPDLFDEDDDREHEIHKAWAAENGVALDAPEAADAKPKKKKKQGRT
;
A
#
# COMPACT_ATOMS: atom_id res chain seq x y z
N MET A 1 38.88 16.88 -2.19
CA MET A 1 38.24 17.93 -3.02
C MET A 1 39.03 18.06 -4.31
N THR A 2 38.36 18.04 -5.45
CA THR A 2 38.95 18.36 -6.76
C THR A 2 38.68 19.83 -7.07
N ARG A 3 39.64 20.53 -7.70
CA ARG A 3 39.47 21.93 -8.13
C ARG A 3 38.92 21.92 -9.55
N ILE A 4 37.90 22.73 -9.80
CA ILE A 4 37.33 22.95 -11.12
C ILE A 4 37.52 24.43 -11.51
N LEU A 5 37.72 24.69 -12.79
CA LEU A 5 37.63 26.02 -13.39
C LEU A 5 36.28 26.10 -14.10
N ALA A 6 35.55 27.17 -13.86
CA ALA A 6 34.28 27.45 -14.50
C ALA A 6 34.29 28.92 -14.92
N ASP A 7 34.01 29.17 -16.19
CA ASP A 7 33.86 30.52 -16.71
C ASP A 7 32.43 30.99 -16.44
N LEU A 8 32.32 32.12 -15.73
CA LEU A 8 31.05 32.77 -15.42
C LEU A 8 31.14 34.23 -15.88
N PRO A 9 30.06 34.81 -16.43
CA PRO A 9 29.95 36.24 -16.67
C PRO A 9 30.25 37.06 -15.42
N ASP A 10 30.87 38.25 -15.60
CA ASP A 10 31.22 39.14 -14.49
C ASP A 10 30.02 39.53 -13.61
N ASP A 11 28.84 39.66 -14.22
CA ASP A 11 27.62 40.00 -13.49
C ASP A 11 27.13 38.85 -12.60
N ASP A 12 27.29 37.60 -13.04
CA ASP A 12 26.97 36.41 -12.24
C ASP A 12 27.95 36.27 -11.06
N ILE A 13 29.23 36.63 -11.25
CA ILE A 13 30.23 36.66 -10.18
C ILE A 13 29.85 37.69 -9.12
N LYS A 14 29.48 38.91 -9.52
CA LYS A 14 29.04 39.97 -8.59
C LYS A 14 27.80 39.54 -7.82
N TRP A 15 26.83 38.97 -8.53
CA TRP A 15 25.60 38.47 -7.91
C TRP A 15 25.89 37.35 -6.89
N LEU A 16 26.79 36.42 -7.21
CA LEU A 16 27.21 35.36 -6.28
C LEU A 16 27.91 35.90 -5.04
N ASP A 17 28.77 36.91 -5.19
CA ASP A 17 29.46 37.53 -4.05
C ASP A 17 28.48 38.29 -3.14
N GLN A 18 27.51 39.00 -3.73
CA GLN A 18 26.41 39.65 -3.00
C GLN A 18 25.59 38.63 -2.22
N LEU A 19 25.16 37.56 -2.88
CA LEU A 19 24.36 36.49 -2.28
C LEU A 19 25.12 35.77 -1.15
N ALA A 20 26.42 35.55 -1.33
CA ALA A 20 27.28 34.96 -0.31
C ALA A 20 27.41 35.87 0.92
N ALA A 21 27.55 37.19 0.72
CA ALA A 21 27.62 38.17 1.79
C ALA A 21 26.30 38.26 2.58
N GLU A 22 25.16 38.29 1.88
CA GLU A 22 23.82 38.31 2.49
C GLU A 22 23.56 37.07 3.36
N GLN A 23 24.05 35.90 2.94
CA GLN A 23 23.90 34.65 3.68
C GLN A 23 25.00 34.40 4.72
N GLY A 24 26.03 35.26 4.80
CA GLY A 24 27.19 35.06 5.67
C GLY A 24 28.02 33.82 5.32
N LYS A 25 27.98 33.37 4.06
CA LYS A 25 28.67 32.16 3.58
C LYS A 25 29.82 32.52 2.66
N SER A 26 30.73 31.56 2.44
CA SER A 26 31.70 31.69 1.34
C SER A 26 31.03 31.41 0.00
N ARG A 27 31.45 32.13 -1.06
CA ARG A 27 31.01 31.89 -2.44
C ARG A 27 31.10 30.41 -2.85
N ALA A 28 32.18 29.73 -2.45
CA ALA A 28 32.37 28.31 -2.73
C ALA A 28 31.32 27.42 -2.02
N SER A 29 30.80 27.83 -0.86
CA SER A 29 29.72 27.11 -0.18
C SER A 29 28.40 27.26 -0.93
N VAL A 30 28.06 28.48 -1.34
CA VAL A 30 26.86 28.77 -2.15
C VAL A 30 26.88 27.95 -3.45
N LEU A 31 28.03 27.89 -4.13
CA LEU A 31 28.18 27.07 -5.34
C LEU A 31 28.01 25.56 -5.08
N ARG A 32 28.54 25.04 -3.96
CA ARG A 32 28.33 23.62 -3.59
C ARG A 32 26.86 23.32 -3.32
N GLU A 33 26.16 24.21 -2.63
CA GLU A 33 24.72 24.09 -2.36
C GLU A 33 23.91 24.15 -3.66
N ALA A 34 24.22 25.08 -4.55
CA ALA A 34 23.56 25.18 -5.86
C ALA A 34 23.75 23.91 -6.71
N VAL A 35 24.97 23.35 -6.76
CA VAL A 35 25.22 22.09 -7.47
C VAL A 35 24.48 20.91 -6.83
N ALA A 36 24.38 20.88 -5.49
CA ALA A 36 23.62 19.85 -4.80
C ALA A 36 22.12 19.94 -5.08
N ALA A 37 21.57 21.15 -5.09
CA ALA A 37 20.17 21.41 -5.44
C ALA A 37 19.88 21.01 -6.90
N TYR A 38 20.73 21.42 -7.85
CA TYR A 38 20.59 21.05 -9.26
C TYR A 38 20.62 19.54 -9.49
N ARG A 39 21.45 18.79 -8.75
CA ARG A 39 21.42 17.31 -8.81
C ARG A 39 20.13 16.73 -8.26
N ALA A 40 19.55 17.33 -7.23
CA ALA A 40 18.27 16.86 -6.68
C ALA A 40 17.10 17.12 -7.62
N GLU A 41 17.21 18.12 -8.50
CA GLU A 41 16.24 18.44 -9.55
C GLU A 41 16.42 17.61 -10.85
N THR A 42 17.35 16.66 -10.89
CA THR A 42 17.52 15.76 -12.05
C THR A 42 16.16 15.15 -12.46
N PRO A 43 15.80 15.15 -13.76
CA PRO A 43 14.43 14.88 -14.19
C PRO A 43 13.94 13.55 -13.65
N LYS A 44 12.79 13.59 -12.98
CA LYS A 44 12.02 12.40 -12.62
C LYS A 44 11.32 11.81 -13.85
N ASP A 45 11.90 11.97 -15.05
CA ASP A 45 11.38 11.42 -16.31
C ASP A 45 11.14 9.91 -16.19
N TRP A 46 11.95 9.20 -15.40
CA TRP A 46 11.73 7.77 -15.12
C TRP A 46 10.43 7.50 -14.33
N LEU A 47 9.97 8.45 -13.53
CA LEU A 47 8.74 8.39 -12.75
C LEU A 47 7.52 8.62 -13.66
N ASP A 48 7.63 9.56 -14.61
CA ASP A 48 6.63 9.78 -15.65
C ASP A 48 6.54 8.60 -16.63
N VAL A 49 7.68 7.95 -16.92
CA VAL A 49 7.75 6.72 -17.72
C VAL A 49 7.27 5.49 -16.93
N GLY A 50 7.52 5.43 -15.63
CA GLY A 50 7.15 4.31 -14.78
C GLY A 50 5.67 4.30 -14.38
N PHE A 51 5.09 5.48 -14.17
CA PHE A 51 3.69 5.61 -13.76
C PHE A 51 2.75 5.23 -14.91
N GLY A 52 2.08 4.08 -14.77
CA GLY A 52 1.13 3.61 -15.78
C GLY A 52 1.74 2.73 -16.89
N ALA A 53 3.02 2.38 -16.82
CA ALA A 53 3.68 1.49 -17.80
C ALA A 53 2.99 0.12 -17.97
N TRP A 54 2.15 -0.27 -17.02
CA TRP A 54 1.43 -1.55 -16.99
C TRP A 54 -0.09 -1.38 -17.10
N LYS A 55 -0.58 -0.13 -17.21
CA LYS A 55 -2.02 0.18 -17.15
C LYS A 55 -2.79 -0.41 -18.35
N ASP A 56 -2.19 -0.35 -19.53
CA ASP A 56 -2.84 -0.75 -20.79
C ASP A 56 -2.39 -2.14 -21.27
N ARG A 57 -1.64 -2.88 -20.44
CA ARG A 57 -1.21 -4.24 -20.75
C ARG A 57 -2.35 -5.21 -20.51
N THR A 58 -2.80 -5.87 -21.57
CA THR A 58 -3.85 -6.88 -21.54
C THR A 58 -3.31 -8.32 -21.47
N ASP A 59 -1.99 -8.48 -21.55
CA ASP A 59 -1.31 -9.78 -21.48
C ASP A 59 -1.09 -10.27 -20.03
N ILE A 60 -1.31 -9.38 -19.06
CA ILE A 60 -1.28 -9.68 -17.63
C ILE A 60 -2.72 -9.57 -17.14
N GLY A 61 -3.21 -10.63 -16.48
CA GLY A 61 -4.57 -10.65 -15.94
C GLY A 61 -4.81 -9.60 -14.84
N ASP A 62 -6.07 -9.41 -14.46
CA ASP A 62 -6.43 -8.50 -13.37
C ASP A 62 -5.85 -8.98 -12.03
N ALA A 63 -5.07 -8.12 -11.39
CA ALA A 63 -4.41 -8.42 -10.12
C ALA A 63 -5.40 -8.64 -8.96
N VAL A 64 -6.53 -7.93 -8.96
CA VAL A 64 -7.57 -8.08 -7.92
C VAL A 64 -8.28 -9.41 -8.08
N GLU A 65 -8.62 -9.80 -9.31
CA GLU A 65 -9.21 -11.10 -9.60
C GLU A 65 -8.26 -12.24 -9.22
N TRP A 66 -6.96 -12.10 -9.56
CA TRP A 66 -5.94 -13.07 -9.13
C TRP A 66 -5.84 -13.16 -7.61
N GLN A 67 -5.77 -12.03 -6.91
CA GLN A 67 -5.70 -11.99 -5.44
C GLN A 67 -6.95 -12.57 -4.77
N ARG A 68 -8.14 -12.35 -5.33
CA ARG A 68 -9.40 -12.92 -4.82
C ARG A 68 -9.37 -14.44 -4.91
N ARG A 69 -8.99 -14.97 -6.07
CA ARG A 69 -8.86 -16.41 -6.28
C ARG A 69 -7.79 -17.05 -5.40
N GLU A 70 -6.66 -16.37 -5.20
CA GLU A 70 -5.58 -16.85 -4.32
C GLU A 70 -5.99 -16.84 -2.84
N ARG A 71 -6.84 -15.88 -2.42
CA ARG A 71 -7.42 -15.89 -1.07
C ARG A 71 -8.42 -17.03 -0.91
N ALA A 72 -9.26 -17.25 -1.93
CA ALA A 72 -10.25 -18.32 -1.94
C ALA A 72 -9.63 -19.72 -1.82
N SER A 73 -8.46 -19.94 -2.41
CA SER A 73 -7.77 -21.24 -2.30
C SER A 73 -7.25 -21.55 -0.90
N TRP A 74 -7.26 -20.58 0.02
CA TRP A 74 -6.84 -20.75 1.41
C TRP A 74 -8.02 -20.96 2.37
N THR A 75 -9.25 -20.76 1.90
CA THR A 75 -10.47 -20.96 2.68
C THR A 75 -10.59 -22.42 3.12
N ARG A 76 -10.89 -22.62 4.39
CA ARG A 76 -11.03 -23.94 5.00
C ARG A 76 -12.51 -24.33 5.11
N PRO A 77 -12.82 -25.64 5.14
CA PRO A 77 -14.19 -26.12 5.36
C PRO A 77 -14.86 -25.60 6.64
N TRP A 78 -14.07 -25.22 7.64
CA TRP A 78 -14.55 -24.66 8.90
C TRP A 78 -14.54 -23.13 8.97
N ASP A 79 -14.15 -22.44 7.90
CA ASP A 79 -14.19 -20.99 7.86
C ASP A 79 -15.63 -20.50 7.64
N ALA A 80 -15.94 -19.32 8.17
CA ALA A 80 -17.31 -18.80 8.19
C ALA A 80 -17.84 -18.38 6.81
N ASP A 81 -16.94 -18.09 5.89
CA ASP A 81 -17.21 -17.68 4.52
C ASP A 81 -17.12 -18.86 3.53
N TYR A 82 -16.92 -20.10 3.99
CA TYR A 82 -16.76 -21.28 3.13
C TYR A 82 -17.87 -21.39 2.08
N ALA A 83 -19.14 -21.30 2.48
CA ALA A 83 -20.27 -21.45 1.57
C ALA A 83 -20.34 -20.36 0.47
N GLU A 84 -19.91 -19.13 0.80
CA GLU A 84 -19.85 -18.02 -0.16
C GLU A 84 -18.71 -18.23 -1.15
N VAL A 85 -17.51 -18.54 -0.64
CA VAL A 85 -16.31 -18.75 -1.46
C VAL A 85 -16.47 -19.99 -2.35
N ARG A 86 -17.07 -21.06 -1.84
CA ARG A 86 -17.39 -22.30 -2.58
C ARG A 86 -18.34 -22.06 -3.75
N ALA A 87 -19.26 -21.11 -3.61
CA ALA A 87 -20.18 -20.73 -4.67
C ALA A 87 -19.50 -19.87 -5.75
N GLU A 88 -18.56 -19.01 -5.36
CA GLU A 88 -17.80 -18.15 -6.29
C GLU A 88 -16.70 -18.92 -7.05
N PHE A 89 -15.98 -19.81 -6.37
CA PHE A 89 -14.85 -20.58 -6.92
C PHE A 89 -15.04 -22.09 -6.77
N PRO A 90 -16.03 -22.69 -7.47
CA PRO A 90 -16.40 -24.09 -7.26
C PRO A 90 -15.33 -25.09 -7.68
N ASP A 91 -14.32 -24.65 -8.44
CA ASP A 91 -13.22 -25.47 -8.92
C ASP A 91 -12.04 -25.56 -7.94
N LEU A 92 -12.06 -24.77 -6.86
CA LEU A 92 -11.01 -24.78 -5.83
C LEU A 92 -11.29 -25.75 -4.68
N PHE A 93 -12.49 -26.34 -4.62
CA PHE A 93 -12.94 -27.21 -3.54
C PHE A 93 -13.43 -28.54 -4.10
N ASP A 94 -13.27 -29.60 -3.31
CA ASP A 94 -13.73 -30.93 -3.67
C ASP A 94 -14.90 -31.42 -2.81
N GLU A 95 -15.35 -32.66 -3.08
CA GLU A 95 -16.47 -33.27 -2.35
C GLU A 95 -16.12 -33.57 -0.88
N ASP A 96 -14.83 -33.73 -0.56
CA ASP A 96 -14.37 -33.98 0.80
C ASP A 96 -14.41 -32.68 1.63
N ASP A 97 -14.05 -31.54 1.04
CA ASP A 97 -14.22 -30.22 1.65
C ASP A 97 -15.70 -29.97 2.01
N ASP A 98 -16.62 -30.26 1.08
CA ASP A 98 -18.06 -30.11 1.29
C ASP A 98 -18.57 -31.02 2.43
N ARG A 99 -18.05 -32.25 2.52
CA ARG A 99 -18.36 -33.20 3.60
C ARG A 99 -17.83 -32.71 4.96
N GLU A 100 -16.61 -32.18 5.01
CA GLU A 100 -16.01 -31.63 6.22
C GLU A 100 -16.75 -30.39 6.71
N HIS A 101 -17.19 -29.53 5.80
CA HIS A 101 -17.99 -28.36 6.13
C HIS A 101 -19.28 -28.75 6.85
N GLU A 102 -20.02 -29.74 6.35
CA GLU A 102 -21.26 -30.20 6.98
C GLU A 102 -21.02 -30.81 8.38
N ILE A 103 -19.93 -31.56 8.55
CA ILE A 103 -19.53 -32.10 9.88
C ILE A 103 -19.24 -30.95 10.84
N HIS A 104 -18.47 -29.95 10.40
CA HIS A 104 -18.10 -28.82 11.23
C HIS A 104 -19.31 -27.94 11.57
N LYS A 105 -20.22 -27.76 10.60
CA LYS A 105 -21.51 -27.08 10.77
C LYS A 105 -22.38 -27.74 11.83
N ALA A 106 -22.51 -29.06 11.80
CA ALA A 106 -23.22 -29.82 12.81
C ALA A 106 -22.57 -29.67 14.20
N TRP A 107 -21.24 -29.80 14.28
CA TRP A 107 -20.49 -29.60 15.52
C TRP A 107 -20.68 -28.18 16.09
N ALA A 108 -20.60 -27.15 15.26
CA ALA A 108 -20.74 -25.78 15.71
C ALA A 108 -22.16 -25.48 16.20
N ALA A 109 -23.19 -26.03 15.55
CA ALA A 109 -24.57 -25.96 16.01
C ALA A 109 -24.76 -26.61 17.39
N GLU A 110 -24.14 -27.77 17.66
CA GLU A 110 -24.14 -28.41 18.97
C GLU A 110 -23.40 -27.60 20.05
N ASN A 111 -22.36 -26.86 19.66
CA ASN A 111 -21.51 -26.08 20.58
C ASN A 111 -21.90 -24.59 20.67
N GLY A 112 -22.99 -24.18 20.01
CA GLY A 112 -23.48 -22.80 20.02
C GLY A 112 -22.58 -21.79 19.30
N VAL A 113 -21.71 -22.24 18.40
CA VAL A 113 -20.86 -21.42 17.52
C VAL A 113 -21.55 -21.29 16.17
N ALA A 114 -21.72 -20.07 15.64
CA ALA A 114 -22.32 -19.87 14.32
C ALA A 114 -21.23 -19.79 13.25
N LEU A 115 -21.25 -20.71 12.29
CA LEU A 115 -20.32 -20.70 11.15
C LEU A 115 -20.83 -19.91 9.96
N ASP A 116 -22.15 -19.73 9.80
CA ASP A 116 -22.70 -19.00 8.66
C ASP A 116 -23.16 -17.58 9.02
N ALA A 117 -22.62 -17.00 10.10
CA ALA A 117 -22.91 -15.62 10.45
C ALA A 117 -21.93 -14.73 9.68
N PRO A 118 -22.40 -13.79 8.83
CA PRO A 118 -21.50 -12.79 8.26
C PRO A 118 -20.86 -12.09 9.44
N GLU A 119 -19.52 -12.10 9.48
CA GLU A 119 -18.74 -11.40 10.50
C GLU A 119 -19.35 -10.01 10.64
N ALA A 120 -20.01 -9.75 11.78
CA ALA A 120 -20.63 -8.47 12.05
C ALA A 120 -19.47 -7.48 12.20
N ALA A 121 -19.08 -6.87 11.07
CA ALA A 121 -18.03 -5.87 10.99
C ALA A 121 -18.16 -4.89 12.16
N ASP A 122 -17.20 -4.97 13.09
CA ASP A 122 -16.92 -3.98 14.12
C ASP A 122 -18.13 -3.29 14.78
N ALA A 123 -19.05 -4.07 15.36
CA ALA A 123 -20.01 -3.50 16.30
C ALA A 123 -19.29 -3.15 17.62
N LYS A 124 -18.65 -1.98 17.69
CA LYS A 124 -18.06 -1.41 18.92
C LYS A 124 -18.99 -1.64 20.12
N PRO A 125 -18.51 -2.16 21.26
CA PRO A 125 -19.38 -2.45 22.39
C PRO A 125 -20.04 -1.16 22.88
N LYS A 126 -21.37 -1.09 22.80
CA LYS A 126 -22.15 0.02 23.37
C LYS A 126 -21.87 0.10 24.87
N LYS A 127 -21.14 1.12 25.29
CA LYS A 127 -20.87 1.41 26.71
C LYS A 127 -22.20 1.42 27.48
N LYS A 128 -22.40 0.48 28.41
CA LYS A 128 -23.51 0.52 29.36
C LYS A 128 -23.42 1.82 30.16
N LYS A 129 -24.36 2.74 29.93
CA LYS A 129 -24.54 3.93 30.77
C LYS A 129 -24.90 3.44 32.16
N LYS A 130 -23.97 3.60 33.11
CA LYS A 130 -24.17 3.33 34.54
C LYS A 130 -25.28 4.29 35.00
N GLN A 131 -26.51 3.80 35.13
CA GLN A 131 -27.60 4.57 35.73
C GLN A 131 -27.19 4.86 37.18
N GLY A 132 -27.04 6.15 37.47
CA GLY A 132 -26.78 6.65 38.81
C GLY A 132 -27.88 6.20 39.75
N ARG A 133 -27.47 5.56 40.83
CA ARG A 133 -28.29 5.21 41.98
C ARG A 133 -28.46 6.49 42.80
N THR A 134 -29.64 7.11 42.72
CA THR A 134 -30.17 8.00 43.77
C THR A 134 -30.84 7.14 44.83
#